data_AF-A0A949CLF7-F1
#
_entry.id   AF-A0A949CLF7-F1
#
_cell.length_a   1.000
_cell.length_b   1.000
_cell.length_c   1.000
_cell.angle_alpha   90.00
_cell.angle_beta   90.00
_cell.angle_gamma   90.00
#
_symmetry.space_group_name_H-M   'P 1'
#
loop_
_entity.id
_entity.type
_entity.pdbx_description
1 polymer ?
#
loop_
_entity_poly.entity_id
_entity_poly.type
_entity_poly.pdbx_seq_one_letter_code
_entity_poly.pdbx_strand_id
1 'polypeptide(L)'
;DLGDYSLGGASAPNGGSRFYSPIGQGGAYRDTGNRYLHPFFDPPLENGLLILFPSHLLHSGLPYHGKRERIVLAFNAQVFEIRNG
;
A
#
# COMPACT_ATOMS: atom_id res chain seq x y z
N ASP A 1 -2.42 -20.20 -3.25
CA ASP A 1 -2.86 -20.49 -1.88
C ASP A 1 -2.86 -19.20 -1.09
N LEU A 2 -4.04 -18.58 -0.99
CA LEU A 2 -4.28 -17.30 -0.35
C LEU A 2 -4.22 -17.39 1.20
N GLY A 3 -4.03 -18.60 1.76
CA GLY A 3 -4.12 -18.88 3.19
C GLY A 3 -3.05 -18.20 4.06
N ASP A 4 -1.85 -17.97 3.53
CA ASP A 4 -0.79 -17.23 4.25
C ASP A 4 -1.01 -15.70 4.23
N TYR A 5 -1.90 -15.20 3.36
CA TYR A 5 -2.18 -13.78 3.16
C TYR A 5 -3.42 -13.30 3.91
N SER A 6 -3.80 -13.98 5.00
CA SER A 6 -5.08 -13.83 5.73
C SER A 6 -5.80 -12.52 5.43
N LEU A 7 -6.71 -12.58 4.47
CA LEU A 7 -7.56 -11.46 4.10
C LEU A 7 -8.56 -11.25 5.24
N GLY A 8 -8.45 -10.12 5.93
CA GLY A 8 -9.61 -9.49 6.57
C GLY A 8 -9.91 -9.83 8.02
N GLY A 9 -9.06 -9.42 8.96
CA GLY A 9 -9.45 -9.37 10.37
C GLY A 9 -8.63 -8.38 11.18
N ALA A 10 -9.00 -7.09 11.19
CA ALA A 10 -8.49 -6.02 12.07
C ALA A 10 -6.95 -5.82 12.20
N SER A 11 -6.12 -6.67 11.58
CA SER A 11 -4.67 -6.73 11.66
C SER A 11 -4.04 -6.27 10.34
N ALA A 12 -2.81 -5.75 10.42
CA ALA A 12 -2.04 -5.34 9.26
C ALA A 12 -1.85 -6.50 8.25
N PRO A 13 -1.82 -6.24 6.92
CA PRO A 13 -1.67 -7.29 5.94
C PRO A 13 -0.30 -7.96 6.03
N ASN A 14 -0.28 -9.30 6.11
CA ASN A 14 0.94 -10.09 6.23
C ASN A 14 1.80 -9.98 4.95
N GLY A 15 2.96 -9.34 5.05
CA GLY A 15 3.80 -9.05 3.89
C GLY A 15 3.30 -7.91 3.00
N GLY A 16 2.17 -7.27 3.30
CA GLY A 16 1.56 -6.27 2.43
C GLY A 16 2.29 -4.94 2.39
N SER A 17 1.88 -4.06 1.48
CA SER A 17 2.30 -2.65 1.52
C SER A 17 1.32 -1.86 2.37
N ARG A 18 1.80 -0.95 3.21
CA ARG A 18 0.98 0.06 3.89
C ARG A 18 1.33 1.44 3.38
N PHE A 19 0.34 2.18 2.91
CA PHE A 19 0.49 3.58 2.47
C PHE A 19 -0.05 4.52 3.54
N TYR A 20 0.72 5.51 3.95
CA TYR A 20 0.30 6.46 4.99
C TYR A 20 -0.41 7.66 4.40
N SER A 21 -1.34 8.23 5.16
CA SER A 21 -1.97 9.49 4.81
C SER A 21 -0.91 10.56 4.56
N PRO A 22 -0.98 11.31 3.44
CA PRO A 22 -0.11 12.47 3.22
C PRO A 22 -0.46 13.63 4.17
N ILE A 23 -1.63 13.59 4.81
CA ILE A 23 -2.05 14.52 5.86
C ILE A 23 -1.63 13.92 7.19
N GLY A 24 -0.67 14.52 7.90
CA GLY A 24 -0.03 13.93 9.09
C GLY A 24 -0.99 13.50 10.20
N GLN A 25 -2.06 14.27 10.46
CA GLN A 25 -3.11 13.94 11.42
C GLN A 25 -4.40 13.43 10.76
N GLY A 26 -4.36 13.15 9.45
CA GLY A 26 -5.50 12.69 8.68
C GLY A 26 -6.06 11.38 9.26
N GLY A 27 -7.31 11.40 9.69
CA GLY A 27 -7.97 10.22 10.27
C GLY A 27 -7.53 9.84 11.68
N ALA A 28 -6.77 10.70 12.39
CA ALA A 28 -6.43 10.52 13.80
C ALA A 28 -7.64 10.75 14.73
N TYR A 29 -8.50 11.71 14.38
CA TYR A 29 -9.85 11.86 14.93
C TYR A 29 -10.86 11.60 13.80
N ARG A 30 -11.96 10.90 14.10
CA ARG A 30 -12.96 10.52 13.10
C ARG A 30 -14.33 11.09 13.43
N ASP A 31 -14.90 11.82 12.49
CA ASP A 31 -16.25 12.37 12.51
C ASP A 31 -16.88 12.27 11.12
N THR A 32 -18.10 12.80 10.96
CA THR A 32 -18.81 12.74 9.68
C THR A 32 -18.14 13.57 8.59
N GLY A 33 -17.48 14.67 8.94
CA GLY A 33 -16.83 15.59 8.00
C GLY A 33 -15.48 15.09 7.47
N ASN A 34 -14.83 14.15 8.16
CA ASN A 34 -13.53 13.61 7.77
C ASN A 34 -13.53 12.11 7.47
N ARG A 35 -14.69 11.50 7.28
CA ARG A 35 -14.82 10.04 7.08
C ARG A 35 -13.98 9.48 5.91
N TYR A 36 -13.67 10.32 4.93
CA TYR A 36 -12.82 9.97 3.78
C TYR A 36 -11.31 9.98 4.12
N LEU A 37 -10.91 10.53 5.27
CA LEU A 37 -9.53 10.56 5.73
C LEU A 37 -9.23 9.33 6.58
N HIS A 38 -8.35 8.50 6.06
CA HIS A 38 -7.81 7.34 6.77
C HIS A 38 -6.32 7.56 7.04
N PRO A 39 -5.81 7.19 8.23
CA PRO A 39 -4.39 7.37 8.57
C PRO A 39 -3.46 6.52 7.70
N PHE A 40 -3.98 5.43 7.14
CA PHE A 40 -3.28 4.58 6.20
C PHE A 40 -4.27 3.83 5.30
N PHE A 41 -3.74 3.27 4.22
CA PHE A 41 -4.41 2.38 3.30
C PHE A 41 -3.55 1.14 3.04
N ASP A 42 -4.16 -0.02 3.22
CA ASP A 42 -3.58 -1.34 2.98
C ASP A 42 -4.30 -1.93 1.76
N PRO A 43 -3.69 -1.97 0.56
CA PRO A 43 -4.32 -2.54 -0.61
C PRO A 43 -4.44 -4.06 -0.50
N PRO A 44 -5.30 -4.68 -1.32
CA PRO A 44 -5.38 -6.13 -1.45
C PRO A 44 -4.01 -6.75 -1.78
N LEU A 45 -3.82 -8.00 -1.38
CA LEU A 45 -2.62 -8.76 -1.70
C LEU A 45 -3.00 -9.98 -2.53
N GLU A 46 -2.69 -9.93 -3.82
CA GLU A 46 -3.04 -10.95 -4.79
C GLU A 46 -1.85 -11.26 -5.69
N ASN A 47 -1.73 -12.51 -6.13
CA ASN A 47 -0.68 -12.91 -7.05
C ASN A 47 -0.87 -12.21 -8.39
N GLY A 48 0.20 -11.55 -8.87
CA GLY A 48 0.18 -10.79 -10.12
C GLY A 48 -0.40 -9.38 -10.01
N LEU A 49 -0.79 -8.92 -8.82
CA LEU A 49 -1.25 -7.55 -8.62
C LEU A 49 -0.10 -6.54 -8.83
N LEU A 50 -0.32 -5.59 -9.73
CA LEU A 50 0.53 -4.40 -9.89
C LEU A 50 -0.08 -3.23 -9.13
N ILE A 51 0.72 -2.59 -8.26
CA ILE A 51 0.33 -1.38 -7.53
C ILE A 51 1.17 -0.21 -8.05
N LEU A 52 0.51 0.83 -8.53
CA LEU A 52 1.13 2.11 -8.92
C LEU A 52 0.70 3.20 -7.94
N PHE A 53 1.65 4.01 -7.48
CA PHE A 53 1.39 5.08 -6.53
C PHE A 53 2.35 6.27 -6.77
N PRO A 54 1.99 7.50 -6.33
CA PRO A 54 2.89 8.65 -6.43
C PRO A 54 4.18 8.42 -5.64
N SER A 55 5.34 8.72 -6.25
CA SER A 55 6.66 8.40 -5.68
C SER A 55 6.96 9.07 -4.33
N HIS A 56 6.27 10.16 -4.00
CA HIS A 56 6.43 10.86 -2.73
C HIS A 56 5.55 10.30 -1.60
N LEU A 57 4.67 9.33 -1.89
CA LEU A 57 3.78 8.77 -0.89
C LEU A 57 4.55 7.85 0.07
N LEU A 58 4.51 8.18 1.36
CA LEU A 58 5.16 7.38 2.40
C LEU A 58 4.52 5.99 2.47
N HIS A 59 5.35 4.95 2.44
CA HIS A 59 4.89 3.58 2.49
C HIS A 59 5.86 2.67 3.26
N SER A 60 5.34 1.54 3.73
CA SER A 60 6.10 0.49 4.42
C SER A 60 5.76 -0.89 3.85
N GLY A 61 6.79 -1.69 3.59
CA GLY A 61 6.62 -3.13 3.39
C GLY A 61 6.48 -3.81 4.74
N LEU A 62 5.30 -4.37 5.01
CA LEU A 62 5.00 -5.01 6.28
C LEU A 62 5.68 -6.38 6.36
N PRO A 63 6.09 -6.84 7.57
CA PRO A 63 6.72 -8.14 7.73
C PRO A 63 5.84 -9.29 7.23
N TYR A 64 6.47 -10.30 6.62
CA TYR A 64 5.81 -11.52 6.18
C TYR A 64 6.20 -12.69 7.10
N HIS A 65 5.20 -13.41 7.61
CA HIS A 65 5.37 -14.53 8.55
C HIS A 65 4.82 -15.86 8.02
N GLY A 66 4.64 -16.01 6.70
CA GLY A 66 4.15 -17.25 6.11
C GLY A 66 5.25 -18.30 5.92
N LYS A 67 4.83 -19.54 5.65
CA LYS A 67 5.74 -20.69 5.50
C LYS A 67 6.45 -20.75 4.14
N ARG A 68 5.92 -20.05 3.14
CA ARG A 68 6.44 -20.04 1.76
C ARG A 68 7.13 -18.72 1.47
N GLU A 69 8.09 -18.72 0.56
CA GLU A 69 8.73 -17.46 0.18
C GLU A 69 7.75 -16.51 -0.50
N ARG A 70 7.88 -15.22 -0.19
CA ARG A 70 7.13 -14.15 -0.83
C ARG A 70 8.08 -13.28 -1.65
N ILE A 71 7.91 -13.33 -2.96
CA ILE A 71 8.71 -12.56 -3.92
C ILE A 71 7.95 -11.28 -4.27
N VAL A 72 8.63 -10.13 -4.19
CA VAL A 72 8.11 -8.82 -4.59
C VAL A 72 9.09 -8.17 -5.55
N LEU A 73 8.57 -7.59 -6.63
CA LEU A 73 9.33 -6.77 -7.56
C LEU A 73 8.88 -5.31 -7.39
N ALA A 74 9.85 -4.42 -7.17
CA ALA A 74 9.61 -2.98 -7.02
C ALA A 74 10.43 -2.20 -8.05
N PHE A 75 9.85 -1.12 -8.57
CA PHE A 75 10.51 -0.23 -9.50
C PHE A 75 10.02 1.21 -9.31
N ASN A 76 10.82 2.16 -9.79
CA ASN A 76 10.43 3.56 -9.93
C ASN A 76 10.28 3.89 -11.41
N ALA A 77 9.35 4.78 -11.74
CA ALA A 77 9.13 5.25 -13.11
C ALA A 77 9.08 6.78 -13.14
N GLN A 78 9.51 7.37 -14.26
CA GLN A 78 9.48 8.81 -14.51
C GLN A 78 8.90 9.07 -15.90
N VAL A 79 8.09 10.12 -16.02
CA VAL A 79 7.60 10.60 -17.31
C VAL A 79 8.66 11.51 -17.91
N PHE A 80 9.03 11.26 -19.16
CA PHE A 80 9.94 12.10 -19.94
C PHE A 80 9.17 12.83 -21.03
N GLU A 81 9.45 14.12 -21.21
CA GLU A 81 8.96 14.87 -22.36
C GLU A 81 9.87 14.59 -23.56
N ILE A 82 9.30 14.16 -24.68
CA ILE A 82 10.03 14.05 -25.95
C ILE A 82 9.75 15.34 -26.74
N ARG A 83 10.77 16.17 -26.91
CA ARG A 83 10.66 17.39 -27.74
C ARG A 83 10.92 16.99 -29.20
N ASN A 84 9.87 17.02 -30.02
CA ASN A 84 10.02 16.92 -31.47
C ASN A 84 10.40 18.31 -32.00
N GLY A 85 11.58 18.39 -32.64
CA GLY A 85 12.05 19.60 -33.32
C GLY A 85 11.29 19.89 -34.61
#